data_AF-A0A0S8DFD8-F1
#
_entry.id   AF-A0A0S8DFD8-F1
#
_cell.length_a   1.000
_cell.length_b   1.000
_cell.length_c   1.000
_cell.angle_alpha   90.00
_cell.angle_beta   90.00
_cell.angle_gamma   90.00
#
_symmetry.space_group_name_H-M   'P 1'
#
loop_
_entity.id
_entity.type
_entity.pdbx_description
1 polymer ?
#
loop_
_entity_poly.entity_id
_entity_poly.type
_entity_poly.pdbx_seq_one_letter_code
_entity_poly.pdbx_strand_id
1 'polypeptide(L)'
;MTAVILSLGGAFLGLTVISSPFGIIMTGVGVISLAGVVVNNGIVLIDYINKLRLRGFGLRDAVVAAGATRLRPVLLTAVTTILGLLPMVTGVSYDFHNLTISWVSESSQWWRSMAIVVIFGLLVATFLTLVVVPVLYVFIEESKVRLAVFRSKVRRFMPGGSVTEK
;
A
#
# COMPACT_ATOMS: atom_id res chain seq x y z
N MET A 1 7.90 -2.58 -0.61
CA MET A 1 8.68 -1.40 -1.04
C MET A 1 8.17 -0.81 -2.35
N THR A 2 8.00 -1.59 -3.42
CA THR A 2 7.43 -1.13 -4.70
C THR A 2 6.06 -0.43 -4.59
N ALA A 3 5.14 -0.97 -3.79
CA ALA A 3 3.82 -0.35 -3.56
C ALA A 3 3.90 1.05 -2.91
N VAL A 4 4.92 1.30 -2.09
CA VAL A 4 5.12 2.60 -1.42
C VAL A 4 5.54 3.65 -2.45
N ILE A 5 6.52 3.33 -3.29
CA ILE A 5 7.01 4.23 -4.35
C ILE A 5 5.86 4.61 -5.30
N LEU A 6 5.01 3.65 -5.64
CA LEU A 6 3.85 3.91 -6.49
C LEU A 6 2.77 4.75 -5.79
N SER A 7 2.53 4.52 -4.50
CA SER A 7 1.57 5.33 -3.72
C SER A 7 1.99 6.79 -3.55
N LEU A 8 3.31 7.05 -3.49
CA LEU A 8 3.84 8.40 -3.43
C LEU A 8 3.46 9.20 -4.69
N GLY A 9 3.55 8.58 -5.88
CA GLY A 9 3.11 9.21 -7.13
C GLY A 9 1.65 9.64 -7.09
N GLY A 10 0.77 8.82 -6.51
CA GLY A 10 -0.65 9.15 -6.31
C GLY A 10 -0.89 10.28 -5.32
N ALA A 11 -0.12 10.33 -4.24
CA ALA A 11 -0.20 11.39 -3.23
C ALA A 11 0.18 12.76 -3.81
N PHE A 12 1.26 12.82 -4.61
CA PHE A 12 1.66 14.05 -5.31
C PHE A 12 0.65 14.46 -6.40
N LEU A 13 0.08 13.50 -7.13
CA LEU A 13 -1.00 13.77 -8.10
C LEU A 13 -2.24 14.37 -7.43
N GLY A 14 -2.65 13.87 -6.25
CA GLY A 14 -3.77 14.41 -5.49
C GLY A 14 -3.59 15.86 -5.07
N LEU A 15 -2.35 16.26 -4.71
CA LEU A 15 -2.05 17.65 -4.38
C LEU A 15 -2.20 18.59 -5.58
N THR A 16 -1.71 18.16 -6.74
CA THR A 16 -1.80 18.92 -7.99
C THR A 16 -3.25 19.08 -8.45
N VAL A 17 -4.07 18.03 -8.30
CA VAL A 17 -5.50 18.07 -8.67
C VAL A 17 -6.30 19.00 -7.76
N ILE A 18 -5.99 19.05 -6.45
CA ILE A 18 -6.73 19.89 -5.48
C ILE A 18 -6.21 21.33 -5.41
N SER A 19 -5.12 21.66 -6.10
CA SER A 19 -4.54 23.02 -6.11
C SER A 19 -4.26 23.56 -4.71
N SER A 20 -3.90 22.69 -3.76
CA SER A 20 -3.58 23.08 -2.38
C SER A 20 -2.10 23.50 -2.27
N PRO A 21 -1.76 24.52 -1.48
CA PRO A 21 -0.37 24.91 -1.28
C PRO A 21 0.46 23.76 -0.70
N PHE A 22 1.61 23.50 -1.32
CA PHE A 22 2.57 22.50 -0.86
C PHE A 22 3.26 22.99 0.42
N GLY A 23 2.69 22.68 1.58
CA GLY A 23 3.34 22.89 2.86
C GLY A 23 4.33 21.76 3.13
N ILE A 24 5.64 22.02 3.09
CA ILE A 24 6.70 21.00 3.22
C ILE A 24 6.52 20.15 4.48
N ILE A 25 6.20 20.78 5.63
CA ILE A 25 6.04 20.10 6.91
C ILE A 25 4.78 19.23 6.92
N MET A 26 3.61 19.83 6.70
CA MET A 26 2.31 19.14 6.80
C MET A 26 2.11 18.07 5.71
N THR A 27 2.58 18.35 4.49
CA THR A 27 2.57 17.38 3.39
C THR A 27 3.54 16.24 3.68
N GLY A 28 4.73 16.54 4.22
CA GLY A 28 5.71 15.52 4.61
C GLY A 28 5.17 14.57 5.68
N VAL A 29 4.51 15.10 6.71
CA VAL A 29 3.86 14.28 7.75
C VAL A 29 2.77 13.39 7.15
N GLY A 30 1.94 13.94 6.26
CA GLY A 30 0.91 13.17 5.55
C GLY A 30 1.49 12.03 4.71
N VAL A 31 2.58 12.29 3.99
CA VAL A 31 3.29 11.28 3.19
C VAL A 31 3.88 10.16 4.07
N ILE A 32 4.54 10.50 5.18
CA ILE A 32 5.12 9.50 6.09
C ILE A 32 4.03 8.63 6.72
N SER A 33 2.93 9.25 7.17
CA SER A 33 1.78 8.55 7.72
C SER A 33 1.18 7.58 6.69
N LEU A 34 0.97 8.06 5.46
CA LEU A 34 0.49 7.24 4.33
C LEU A 34 1.40 6.02 4.10
N ALA A 35 2.72 6.24 4.04
CA ALA A 35 3.67 5.17 3.80
C ALA A 35 3.54 4.04 4.83
N GLY A 36 3.33 4.37 6.11
CA GLY A 36 3.09 3.40 7.17
C GLY A 36 1.85 2.54 6.92
N VAL A 37 0.72 3.17 6.58
CA VAL A 37 -0.55 2.46 6.30
C VAL A 37 -0.40 1.53 5.08
N VAL A 38 0.22 2.02 4.01
CA VAL A 38 0.42 1.25 2.77
C VAL A 38 1.36 0.06 2.98
N VAL A 39 2.43 0.24 3.75
CA VAL A 39 3.35 -0.85 4.12
C VAL A 39 2.63 -1.91 4.93
N ASN A 40 1.84 -1.50 5.95
CA ASN A 40 1.10 -2.43 6.78
C ASN A 40 0.12 -3.27 5.95
N ASN A 41 -0.67 -2.63 5.08
CA ASN A 41 -1.62 -3.31 4.19
C ASN A 41 -0.91 -4.36 3.31
N GLY A 42 0.28 -4.04 2.80
CA GLY A 42 1.08 -4.96 1.98
C GLY A 42 1.70 -6.12 2.75
N ILE A 43 2.32 -5.87 3.91
CA ILE A 43 2.93 -6.92 4.76
C ILE A 43 1.90 -7.98 5.13
N VAL A 44 0.74 -7.51 5.57
CA VAL A 44 -0.36 -8.33 6.06
C VAL A 44 -0.93 -9.24 4.96
N LEU A 45 -0.98 -8.76 3.71
CA LEU A 45 -1.35 -9.58 2.54
C LEU A 45 -0.29 -10.65 2.23
N ILE A 46 0.99 -10.27 2.15
CA ILE A 46 2.08 -11.20 1.83
C ILE A 46 2.22 -12.30 2.90
N ASP A 47 2.12 -11.93 4.18
CA ASP A 47 2.15 -12.89 5.29
C ASP A 47 1.03 -13.92 5.16
N TYR A 48 -0.18 -13.49 4.77
CA TYR A 48 -1.31 -14.40 4.58
C TYR A 48 -1.11 -15.33 3.38
N ILE A 49 -0.58 -14.82 2.26
CA ILE A 49 -0.24 -15.67 1.10
C ILE A 49 0.79 -16.72 1.50
N ASN A 50 1.85 -16.34 2.22
CA ASN A 50 2.88 -17.27 2.68
C ASN A 50 2.29 -18.33 3.63
N LYS A 51 1.36 -17.95 4.53
CA LYS A 51 0.65 -18.90 5.38
C LYS A 51 -0.21 -19.89 4.57
N LEU A 52 -0.88 -19.44 3.51
CA LEU A 52 -1.63 -20.35 2.63
C LEU A 52 -0.70 -21.28 1.84
N ARG A 53 0.45 -20.79 1.40
CA ARG A 53 1.49 -21.59 0.73
C ARG A 53 2.04 -22.67 1.65
N LEU A 54 2.28 -22.37 2.92
CA LEU A 54 2.70 -23.35 3.94
C LEU A 54 1.62 -24.41 4.22
N ARG A 55 0.34 -24.08 4.01
CA ARG A 55 -0.78 -25.03 4.11
C ARG A 55 -0.97 -25.88 2.85
N GLY A 56 -0.08 -25.77 1.87
CA GLY A 56 -0.10 -26.58 0.65
C GLY A 56 -0.93 -26.01 -0.49
N PHE A 57 -1.43 -24.77 -0.40
CA PHE A 57 -2.18 -24.16 -1.50
C PHE A 57 -1.30 -23.88 -2.72
N GLY A 58 -1.87 -24.10 -3.91
CA GLY A 58 -1.28 -23.66 -5.17
C GLY A 58 -1.04 -22.14 -5.16
N LEU A 59 0.00 -21.68 -5.87
CA LEU A 59 0.41 -20.27 -5.86
C LEU A 59 -0.75 -19.33 -6.20
N ARG A 60 -1.47 -19.63 -7.29
CA ARG A 60 -2.59 -18.81 -7.77
C ARG A 60 -3.76 -18.82 -6.80
N ASP A 61 -4.11 -19.99 -6.28
CA ASP A 61 -5.22 -20.13 -5.31
C ASP A 61 -4.92 -19.41 -3.99
N ALA A 62 -3.67 -19.49 -3.52
CA ALA A 62 -3.22 -18.78 -2.31
C ALA A 62 -3.32 -17.26 -2.49
N VAL A 63 -2.92 -16.73 -3.65
CA VAL A 63 -2.99 -15.29 -3.94
C VAL A 63 -4.44 -14.81 -4.06
N VAL A 64 -5.29 -15.56 -4.77
CA VAL A 64 -6.71 -15.19 -4.95
C VAL A 64 -7.45 -15.23 -3.61
N ALA A 65 -7.29 -16.31 -2.84
CA ALA A 65 -7.91 -16.45 -1.54
C ALA A 65 -7.45 -15.33 -0.59
N ALA A 66 -6.13 -15.05 -0.55
CA ALA A 66 -5.56 -13.98 0.24
C ALA A 66 -6.07 -12.60 -0.13
N GLY A 67 -6.15 -12.30 -1.43
CA GLY A 67 -6.70 -11.05 -1.94
C GLY A 67 -8.15 -10.86 -1.49
N ALA A 68 -8.99 -11.89 -1.65
CA ALA A 68 -10.39 -11.85 -1.26
C ALA A 68 -10.59 -11.63 0.26
N THR A 69 -9.75 -12.26 1.10
CA THR A 69 -9.88 -12.09 2.56
C THR A 69 -9.37 -10.74 3.04
N ARG A 70 -8.36 -10.16 2.38
CA ARG A 70 -7.74 -8.89 2.77
C ARG A 70 -8.45 -7.67 2.20
N LEU A 71 -9.25 -7.83 1.16
CA LEU A 71 -10.03 -6.75 0.56
C LEU A 71 -10.96 -6.07 1.58
N ARG A 72 -11.63 -6.83 2.46
CA ARG A 72 -12.51 -6.24 3.48
C ARG A 72 -11.74 -5.41 4.51
N PRO A 73 -10.67 -5.92 5.17
CA PRO A 73 -9.85 -5.11 6.07
C PRO A 73 -9.26 -3.84 5.45
N VAL A 74 -8.72 -3.93 4.23
CA VAL A 74 -8.08 -2.77 3.56
C VAL A 74 -9.12 -1.71 3.18
N LEU A 75 -10.29 -2.11 2.69
CA LEU A 75 -11.37 -1.15 2.43
C LEU A 75 -11.89 -0.51 3.71
N LEU A 76 -11.98 -1.27 4.80
CA LEU A 76 -12.44 -0.73 6.08
C LEU A 76 -11.47 0.36 6.60
N THR A 77 -10.16 0.14 6.53
CA THR A 77 -9.18 1.16 6.93
C THR A 77 -9.21 2.37 6.00
N ALA A 78 -9.35 2.17 4.69
CA ALA A 78 -9.47 3.27 3.75
C ALA A 78 -10.71 4.13 4.06
N VAL A 79 -11.87 3.50 4.22
CA VAL A 79 -13.14 4.19 4.49
C VAL A 79 -13.09 4.93 5.83
N THR A 80 -12.59 4.30 6.89
CA THR A 80 -12.55 4.96 8.21
C THR A 80 -11.58 6.14 8.22
N THR A 81 -10.42 6.04 7.57
CA THR A 81 -9.49 7.17 7.44
C THR A 81 -10.08 8.30 6.60
N ILE A 82 -10.73 7.99 5.48
CA ILE A 82 -11.37 9.01 4.63
C ILE A 82 -12.47 9.73 5.40
N LEU A 83 -13.35 9.01 6.08
CA LEU A 83 -14.43 9.59 6.87
C LEU A 83 -13.90 10.42 8.05
N GLY A 84 -12.84 9.95 8.73
CA GLY A 84 -12.24 10.66 9.86
C GLY A 84 -11.54 11.97 9.46
N LEU A 85 -10.97 12.03 8.25
CA LEU A 85 -10.27 13.21 7.73
C LEU A 85 -11.16 14.12 6.87
N LEU A 86 -12.38 13.70 6.54
CA LEU A 86 -13.32 14.45 5.72
C LEU A 86 -13.62 15.86 6.28
N PRO A 87 -13.90 16.03 7.60
CA PRO A 87 -14.15 17.36 8.17
C PRO A 87 -12.95 18.30 8.02
N MET A 88 -11.73 17.78 8.19
CA MET A 88 -10.48 18.54 8.04
C MET A 88 -10.24 19.03 6.62
N VAL A 89 -10.66 18.27 5.60
CA VAL A 89 -10.56 18.72 4.20
C VAL A 89 -11.59 19.79 3.88
N THR A 90 -12.81 19.63 4.39
CA THR A 90 -13.91 20.58 4.17
C THR A 90 -13.75 21.90 4.93
N GLY A 91 -12.86 21.97 5.93
CA GLY A 91 -12.67 23.17 6.77
C GLY A 91 -13.81 23.43 7.76
N VAL A 92 -14.74 22.47 7.89
CA VAL A 92 -15.84 22.53 8.85
C VAL A 92 -15.27 22.25 10.23
N SER A 93 -15.03 23.31 11.02
CA SER A 93 -14.74 23.19 12.44
C SER A 93 -16.04 23.26 13.23
N TYR A 94 -16.39 22.14 13.85
CA TYR A 94 -17.49 22.08 14.81
C TYR A 94 -17.00 22.61 16.15
N ASP A 95 -17.44 23.80 16.55
CA ASP A 95 -17.12 24.31 17.88
C ASP A 95 -18.08 23.68 18.90
N PHE A 96 -17.63 22.65 19.60
CA PHE A 96 -18.43 21.91 20.59
C PHE A 96 -18.86 22.77 21.78
N HIS A 97 -18.16 23.89 22.06
CA HIS A 97 -18.49 24.77 23.18
C HIS A 97 -19.60 25.76 22.85
N ASN A 98 -19.66 26.24 21.60
CA ASN A 98 -20.64 27.22 21.14
C ASN A 98 -21.76 26.64 20.26
N LEU A 99 -21.71 25.34 19.91
CA LEU A 99 -22.61 24.69 18.93
C LEU A 99 -22.71 25.46 17.59
N THR A 100 -21.65 26.18 17.21
CA THR A 100 -21.60 26.95 15.96
C THR A 100 -20.76 26.22 14.91
N ILE A 101 -21.29 26.14 13.70
CA ILE A 101 -20.58 25.60 12.54
C ILE A 101 -19.76 26.75 11.95
N SER A 102 -18.46 26.78 12.26
CA SER A 102 -17.54 27.73 11.64
C SER A 102 -17.01 27.13 10.34
N TRP A 103 -17.36 27.77 9.22
CA TRP A 103 -17.03 27.30 7.87
C TRP A 103 -15.56 27.54 7.47
N VAL A 104 -14.81 28.34 8.24
CA VAL A 104 -13.39 28.63 8.01
C VAL A 104 -12.71 28.95 9.34
N SER A 105 -11.97 28.01 9.90
CA SER A 105 -11.04 28.25 11.01
C SER A 105 -9.60 28.27 10.48
N GLU A 106 -8.80 29.28 10.86
CA GLU A 106 -7.39 29.44 10.45
C GLU A 106 -6.54 28.21 10.78
N SER A 107 -6.85 27.54 11.90
CA SER A 107 -6.20 26.31 12.32
C SER A 107 -6.51 25.13 11.37
N SER A 108 -7.71 25.03 10.80
CA SER A 108 -8.05 23.94 9.86
C SER A 108 -7.25 24.00 8.56
N GLN A 109 -6.79 25.18 8.16
CA GLN A 109 -6.08 25.38 6.90
C GLN A 109 -4.70 24.68 6.89
N TRP A 110 -4.04 24.60 8.04
CA TRP A 110 -2.76 23.90 8.20
C TRP A 110 -2.89 22.38 8.07
N TRP A 111 -3.96 21.81 8.67
CA TRP A 111 -4.22 20.37 8.63
C TRP A 111 -4.85 19.91 7.31
N ARG A 112 -5.50 20.83 6.58
CA ARG A 112 -6.15 20.54 5.29
C ARG A 112 -5.19 19.92 4.27
N SER A 113 -4.00 20.49 4.07
CA SER A 113 -3.01 19.93 3.13
C SER A 113 -2.56 18.53 3.54
N MET A 114 -2.36 18.27 4.84
CA MET A 114 -2.03 16.92 5.33
C MET A 114 -3.17 15.92 5.06
N ALA A 115 -4.41 16.30 5.40
CA ALA A 115 -5.58 15.45 5.24
C ALA A 115 -5.83 15.07 3.77
N ILE A 116 -5.66 16.03 2.86
CA ILE A 116 -5.76 15.81 1.40
C ILE A 116 -4.77 14.74 0.94
N VAL A 117 -3.49 14.87 1.33
CA VAL A 117 -2.42 13.93 0.97
C VAL A 117 -2.78 12.52 1.40
N VAL A 118 -3.24 12.36 2.64
CA VAL A 118 -3.57 11.06 3.21
C VAL A 118 -4.79 10.47 2.49
N ILE A 119 -5.86 11.24 2.29
CA ILE A 119 -7.07 10.76 1.61
C ILE A 119 -6.78 10.32 0.17
N PHE A 120 -6.17 11.19 -0.64
CA PHE A 120 -5.89 10.89 -2.04
C PHE A 120 -4.82 9.80 -2.19
N GLY A 121 -3.74 9.91 -1.41
CA GLY A 121 -2.71 8.89 -1.39
C GLY A 121 -3.27 7.53 -1.00
N LEU A 122 -4.19 7.46 -0.03
CA LEU A 122 -4.75 6.21 0.45
C LEU A 122 -5.76 5.63 -0.54
N LEU A 123 -6.57 6.45 -1.19
CA LEU A 123 -7.45 6.02 -2.28
C LEU A 123 -6.64 5.36 -3.41
N VAL A 124 -5.62 6.05 -3.90
CA VAL A 124 -4.76 5.53 -4.97
C VAL A 124 -3.99 4.30 -4.50
N ALA A 125 -3.43 4.32 -3.28
CA ALA A 125 -2.69 3.20 -2.73
C ALA A 125 -3.57 1.98 -2.48
N THR A 126 -4.84 2.16 -2.10
CA THR A 126 -5.76 1.05 -1.84
C THR A 126 -6.11 0.35 -3.14
N PHE A 127 -6.39 1.11 -4.20
CA PHE A 127 -6.60 0.55 -5.53
C PHE A 127 -5.34 -0.15 -6.05
N LEU A 128 -4.17 0.49 -5.94
CA LEU A 128 -2.91 -0.10 -6.35
C LEU A 128 -2.55 -1.34 -5.52
N THR A 129 -2.74 -1.34 -4.20
CA THR A 129 -2.35 -2.49 -3.37
C THR A 129 -3.22 -3.71 -3.64
N LEU A 130 -4.52 -3.53 -3.93
CA LEU A 130 -5.41 -4.63 -4.26
C LEU A 130 -5.14 -5.25 -5.64
N VAL A 131 -4.63 -4.48 -6.60
CA VAL A 131 -4.36 -4.96 -7.96
C VAL A 131 -2.88 -5.31 -8.15
N VAL A 132 -1.98 -4.39 -7.82
CA VAL A 132 -0.54 -4.49 -8.12
C VAL A 132 0.16 -5.49 -7.21
N VAL A 133 -0.21 -5.61 -5.93
CA VAL A 133 0.47 -6.56 -5.01
C VAL A 133 0.21 -8.02 -5.39
N PRO A 134 -1.04 -8.49 -5.65
CA PRO A 134 -1.24 -9.87 -6.08
C PRO A 134 -0.58 -10.17 -7.42
N VAL A 135 -0.62 -9.23 -8.38
CA VAL A 135 0.03 -9.39 -9.69
C VAL A 135 1.56 -9.49 -9.53
N LEU A 136 2.19 -8.57 -8.80
CA LEU A 136 3.63 -8.61 -8.53
C LEU A 136 4.06 -9.88 -7.80
N TYR A 137 3.25 -10.35 -6.84
CA TYR A 137 3.56 -11.59 -6.11
C TYR A 137 3.60 -12.80 -7.06
N VAL A 138 2.60 -12.93 -7.95
CA VAL A 138 2.58 -14.00 -8.96
C VAL A 138 3.78 -13.89 -9.89
N PHE A 139 4.09 -12.70 -10.40
CA PHE A 139 5.24 -12.49 -11.29
C PHE A 139 6.59 -12.84 -10.63
N ILE A 140 6.80 -12.43 -9.38
CA ILE A 140 8.04 -12.71 -8.65
C ILE A 140 8.18 -14.21 -8.40
N GLU A 141 7.10 -14.88 -7.99
CA GLU A 141 7.17 -16.30 -7.68
C GLU A 141 7.30 -17.15 -8.97
N GLU A 142 6.57 -16.82 -10.04
CA GLU A 142 6.77 -17.48 -11.35
C GLU A 142 8.20 -17.30 -11.86
N SER A 143 8.79 -16.11 -11.67
CA SER A 143 10.20 -15.85 -12.01
C SER A 143 11.17 -16.68 -11.17
N LYS A 144 10.93 -16.81 -9.86
CA LYS A 144 11.73 -17.67 -8.98
C LYS A 144 11.63 -19.15 -9.36
N VAL A 145 10.43 -19.64 -9.68
CA VAL A 145 10.23 -21.01 -10.14
C VAL A 145 10.96 -21.24 -11.46
N ARG A 146 10.84 -20.32 -12.42
CA ARG A 146 11.54 -20.40 -13.72
C ARG A 146 13.07 -20.37 -13.56
N LEU A 147 13.60 -19.55 -12.65
CA LEU A 147 15.02 -19.53 -12.30
C LEU A 147 15.47 -20.81 -11.59
N ALA A 148 14.66 -21.38 -10.69
CA ALA A 148 14.97 -22.62 -10.00
C ALA A 148 15.02 -23.82 -10.97
N VAL A 149 14.09 -23.88 -11.92
CA VAL A 149 14.07 -24.88 -13.00
C VAL A 149 15.24 -24.68 -13.96
N PHE A 150 15.58 -23.44 -14.31
CA PHE A 150 16.75 -23.15 -15.13
C PHE A 150 18.05 -23.56 -14.42
N ARG A 151 18.20 -23.22 -13.14
CA ARG A 151 19.37 -23.58 -12.32
C ARG A 151 19.50 -25.09 -12.14
N SER A 152 18.39 -25.83 -11.98
CA SER A 152 18.44 -27.29 -11.88
C SER A 152 18.77 -27.94 -13.22
N LYS A 153 18.29 -27.39 -14.34
CA LYS A 153 18.63 -27.84 -15.69
C LYS A 153 20.10 -27.58 -16.04
N VAL A 154 20.63 -26.42 -15.68
CA VAL A 154 22.06 -26.07 -15.82
C VAL A 154 22.94 -26.96 -14.93
N ARG A 155 22.55 -27.19 -13.66
CA ARG A 155 23.26 -28.10 -12.76
C ARG A 155 23.27 -29.55 -13.27
N ARG A 156 22.23 -29.98 -13.98
CA ARG A 156 22.15 -31.30 -14.61
C ARG A 156 22.98 -31.39 -15.91
N PHE A 157 23.29 -30.26 -16.54
CA PHE A 157 24.10 -30.18 -17.77
C PHE A 157 25.61 -30.02 -17.51
N MET A 158 26.03 -29.69 -16.28
CA MET A 158 27.44 -29.74 -15.85
C MET A 158 27.70 -30.91 -14.86
N PRO A 159 27.71 -32.18 -15.31
CA PRO A 159 28.35 -33.25 -14.56
C PRO A 159 29.86 -33.21 -14.85
N GLY A 160 30.61 -32.43 -14.07
CA GLY A 160 32.05 -32.31 -14.32
C GLY A 160 32.77 -31.52 -13.26
N GLY A 161 33.10 -32.20 -12.16
CA GLY A 161 33.88 -31.63 -11.06
C GLY A 161 33.99 -32.53 -9.84
N SER A 162 33.83 -33.85 -9.96
CA SER A 162 34.45 -34.78 -9.02
C SER A 162 35.92 -34.90 -9.40
N VAL A 163 36.77 -34.05 -8.82
CA VAL A 163 38.19 -34.38 -8.70
C VAL A 163 38.34 -35.10 -7.36
N THR A 164 38.41 -36.42 -7.49
CA THR A 164 39.12 -37.40 -6.65
C THR A 164 39.95 -36.83 -5.49
N GLU A 165 39.57 -37.24 -4.28
CA GLU A 165 40.40 -37.94 -3.29
C GLU A 165 41.93 -37.86 -3.48
N LYS A 166 42.60 -37.12 -2.59
CA LYS A 166 43.59 -37.64 -1.63
C LYS A 166 43.88 -36.58 -0.56
#